data_AF-A0A7C6IHB9-F1
#
_entry.id   AF-A0A7C6IHB9-F1
#
_cell.length_a   1.000
_cell.length_b   1.000
_cell.length_c   1.000
_cell.angle_alpha   90.00
_cell.angle_beta   90.00
_cell.angle_gamma   90.00
#
_symmetry.space_group_name_H-M   'P 1'
#
loop_
_entity.id
_entity.type
_entity.pdbx_description
1 polymer ?
#
loop_
_entity_poly.entity_id
_entity_poly.type
_entity_poly.pdbx_seq_one_letter_code
_entity_poly.pdbx_strand_id
1 'polypeptide(L)'
;MFLAAVVTALLLFVPGAVVGVAAGLRPMPALAAAGPVAVGVTGFAAWAAGALDVRWGWGPAVVAWAGAAALGYLLHRFLPRANAPADA
;
A
#
# COMPACT_ATOMS: atom_id res chain seq x y z
N MET A 1 24.85 -8.57 8.51
CA MET A 1 23.49 -9.04 8.90
C MET A 1 22.54 -7.88 9.17
N PHE A 2 22.92 -6.88 9.98
CA PHE A 2 22.09 -5.69 10.25
C PHE A 2 21.65 -4.93 8.97
N LEU A 3 22.57 -4.65 8.05
CA LEU A 3 22.26 -3.96 6.79
C LEU A 3 21.21 -4.71 5.95
N ALA A 4 21.32 -6.03 5.86
CA ALA A 4 20.36 -6.85 5.12
C ALA A 4 18.96 -6.81 5.78
N ALA A 5 18.88 -6.87 7.11
CA ALA A 5 17.61 -6.74 7.82
C ALA A 5 16.96 -5.37 7.61
N VAL A 6 17.76 -4.30 7.61
CA VAL A 6 17.28 -2.93 7.32
C VAL A 6 16.77 -2.83 5.88
N VAL A 7 17.51 -3.36 4.90
CA VAL A 7 17.09 -3.36 3.50
C VAL A 7 15.80 -4.16 3.31
N THR A 8 15.68 -5.33 3.94
CA THR A 8 14.47 -6.16 3.88
C THR A 8 13.27 -5.43 4.52
N ALA A 9 13.47 -4.80 5.69
CA ALA A 9 12.43 -4.01 6.33
C ALA A 9 12.01 -2.82 5.44
N LEU A 10 12.96 -2.13 4.81
CA LEU A 10 12.64 -1.04 3.88
C LEU A 10 11.86 -1.54 2.67
N LEU A 11 12.27 -2.66 2.05
CA LEU A 11 11.56 -3.23 0.91
C LEU A 11 10.12 -3.66 1.23
N LEU A 12 9.85 -4.06 2.48
CA LEU A 12 8.53 -4.43 2.96
C LEU A 12 7.67 -3.23 3.36
N PHE A 13 8.25 -2.27 4.08
CA PHE A 13 7.49 -1.18 4.72
C PHE A 13 7.44 0.09 3.87
N VAL A 14 8.45 0.38 3.05
CA VAL A 14 8.45 1.59 2.20
C VAL A 14 7.27 1.59 1.23
N PRO A 15 6.93 0.50 0.51
CA PRO A 15 5.77 0.52 -0.39
C PRO A 15 4.46 0.79 0.37
N GLY A 16 4.29 0.19 1.55
CA GLY A 16 3.14 0.42 2.43
C GLY A 16 3.03 1.87 2.90
N ALA A 17 4.16 2.45 3.31
CA ALA A 17 4.21 3.85 3.73
C ALA A 17 3.92 4.80 2.55
N VAL A 18 4.41 4.51 1.34
CA VAL A 18 4.11 5.28 0.13
C VAL A 18 2.62 5.27 -0.18
N VAL A 19 1.95 4.12 -0.08
CA VAL A 19 0.49 4.02 -0.25
C VAL A 19 -0.24 4.83 0.83
N GLY A 20 0.19 4.75 2.09
CA GLY A 20 -0.39 5.53 3.18
C GLY A 20 -0.27 7.04 2.97
N VAL A 21 0.90 7.52 2.54
CA VAL A 21 1.13 8.93 2.20
C VAL A 21 0.29 9.35 0.99
N ALA A 22 0.20 8.50 -0.04
CA ALA A 22 -0.65 8.76 -1.20
C ALA A 22 -2.13 8.89 -0.81
N ALA A 23 -2.59 8.10 0.17
CA ALA A 23 -3.92 8.20 0.75
C ALA A 23 -4.13 9.43 1.69
N GLY A 24 -3.10 10.28 1.85
CA GLY A 24 -3.18 11.51 2.63
C GLY A 24 -2.83 11.35 4.11
N LEU A 25 -2.27 10.20 4.53
CA LEU A 25 -1.78 10.04 5.90
C LEU A 25 -0.49 10.85 6.12
N ARG A 26 -0.32 11.38 7.32
CA ARG A 26 0.96 11.96 7.75
C ARG A 26 2.06 10.88 7.79
N PRO A 27 3.35 11.23 7.67
CA PRO A 27 4.43 10.25 7.51
C PRO A 27 4.51 9.20 8.64
N MET A 28 4.33 9.63 9.89
CA MET A 28 4.40 8.76 11.06
C MET A 28 3.24 7.73 11.13
N PRO A 29 1.96 8.14 10.97
CA PRO A 29 0.87 7.16 10.85
C PRO A 29 0.92 6.32 9.56
N ALA A 30 1.46 6.85 8.45
CA ALA A 30 1.66 6.06 7.23
C ALA A 30 2.65 4.90 7.45
N LEU A 31 3.74 5.14 8.20
CA LEU A 31 4.68 4.10 8.61
C LEU A 31 4.04 3.08 9.57
N ALA A 32 3.22 3.52 10.53
CA ALA A 32 2.51 2.63 11.43
C ALA A 32 1.52 1.72 10.68
N ALA A 33 0.85 2.25 9.66
CA ALA A 33 -0.08 1.50 8.80
C ALA A 33 0.62 0.65 7.74
N ALA A 34 1.92 0.84 7.49
CA ALA A 34 2.63 0.21 6.38
C ALA A 34 2.63 -1.33 6.44
N GLY A 35 2.70 -1.92 7.64
CA GLY A 35 2.62 -3.37 7.82
C GLY A 35 1.27 -3.94 7.36
N PRO A 36 0.14 -3.50 7.95
CA PRO A 36 -1.20 -3.90 7.50
C PRO A 36 -1.44 -3.64 6.00
N VAL A 37 -1.01 -2.48 5.49
CA VAL A 37 -1.15 -2.14 4.06
C VAL A 37 -0.35 -3.11 3.18
N ALA A 38 0.88 -3.47 3.58
CA ALA A 38 1.68 -4.44 2.86
C ALA A 38 1.04 -5.81 2.79
N VAL A 39 0.49 -6.31 3.90
CA VAL A 39 -0.23 -7.59 3.92
C VAL A 39 -1.47 -7.53 3.04
N GLY A 40 -2.26 -6.45 3.11
CA GLY A 40 -3.47 -6.28 2.32
C GLY A 40 -3.20 -6.22 0.83
N VAL A 41 -2.28 -5.35 0.39
CA VAL A 41 -1.95 -5.16 -1.03
C VAL A 41 -1.34 -6.41 -1.63
N THR A 42 -0.37 -7.02 -0.94
CA THR A 42 0.30 -8.23 -1.46
C THR A 42 -0.63 -9.44 -1.45
N GLY A 43 -1.44 -9.63 -0.40
CA GLY A 43 -2.39 -10.72 -0.30
C GLY A 43 -3.48 -10.64 -1.39
N PHE A 44 -4.09 -9.46 -1.56
CA PHE A 44 -5.08 -9.25 -2.62
C PHE A 44 -4.48 -9.46 -4.01
N ALA A 45 -3.28 -8.93 -4.26
CA ALA A 45 -2.63 -9.05 -5.55
C ALA A 45 -2.20 -10.49 -5.87
N ALA A 46 -1.73 -11.26 -4.88
CA ALA A 46 -1.42 -12.67 -5.06
C ALA A 46 -2.67 -13.49 -5.39
N TRP A 47 -3.79 -13.21 -4.70
CA TRP A 47 -5.08 -13.82 -5.02
C TRP A 47 -5.55 -13.45 -6.43
N ALA A 48 -5.50 -12.17 -6.80
CA ALA A 48 -5.91 -11.69 -8.12
C ALA A 48 -5.05 -12.28 -9.24
N ALA A 49 -3.74 -12.41 -9.03
CA ALA A 49 -2.85 -13.07 -9.98
C ALA A 49 -3.23 -14.54 -10.18
N GLY A 50 -3.53 -15.27 -9.10
CA GLY A 50 -4.04 -16.64 -9.19
C GLY A 50 -5.38 -16.75 -9.92
N ALA A 51 -6.29 -15.81 -9.68
CA ALA A 51 -7.59 -15.76 -10.36
C ALA A 51 -7.48 -15.45 -11.86
N LEU A 52 -6.44 -14.73 -12.27
CA LEU A 52 -6.16 -14.35 -13.66
C LEU A 52 -5.17 -15.31 -14.37
N ASP A 53 -4.77 -16.40 -13.71
CA ASP A 53 -3.73 -17.33 -14.19
C ASP A 53 -2.40 -16.63 -14.55
N VAL A 54 -2.09 -15.54 -13.83
CA VAL A 54 -0.85 -14.78 -13.97
C VAL A 54 0.17 -15.28 -12.96
N ARG A 55 1.36 -15.68 -13.42
CA ARG A 55 2.45 -16.09 -12.53
C ARG A 55 2.83 -14.95 -11.59
N TRP A 56 2.72 -15.20 -10.29
CA TRP A 56 3.15 -14.25 -9.27
C TRP A 56 4.65 -14.00 -9.34
N GLY A 57 5.04 -12.73 -9.22
CA GLY A 57 6.44 -12.29 -9.30
C GLY A 57 6.57 -10.78 -9.17
N TRP A 58 7.76 -10.27 -9.42
CA TRP A 58 8.08 -8.85 -9.22
C TRP A 58 7.25 -7.91 -10.10
N GLY A 59 6.96 -8.28 -11.35
CA GLY A 59 6.14 -7.47 -12.26
C GLY A 59 4.72 -7.22 -11.72
N PRO A 60 3.92 -8.26 -11.49
CA PRO A 60 2.60 -8.14 -10.88
C PRO A 60 2.61 -7.44 -9.52
N ALA A 61 3.63 -7.71 -8.69
CA ALA A 61 3.78 -7.05 -7.39
C ALA A 61 3.95 -5.52 -7.52
N VAL A 62 4.81 -5.06 -8.43
CA VAL A 62 5.03 -3.62 -8.66
C VAL A 62 3.76 -2.97 -9.20
N VAL A 63 3.05 -3.61 -10.12
CA VAL A 63 1.78 -3.10 -10.67
C VAL A 63 0.72 -2.97 -9.56
N ALA A 64 0.61 -3.96 -8.68
CA ALA A 64 -0.32 -3.93 -7.56
C ALA A 64 -0.02 -2.78 -6.60
N TRP A 65 1.25 -2.56 -6.26
CA TRP A 65 1.67 -1.46 -5.41
C TRP A 65 1.42 -0.09 -6.05
N ALA A 66 1.72 0.07 -7.34
CA ALA A 66 1.43 1.29 -8.08
C ALA A 66 -0.08 1.56 -8.15
N GLY A 67 -0.88 0.52 -8.41
CA GLY A 67 -2.34 0.60 -8.43
C GLY A 67 -2.92 1.00 -7.07
N ALA A 68 -2.44 0.39 -5.99
CA ALA A 68 -2.86 0.73 -4.63
C ALA A 68 -2.52 2.17 -4.26
N ALA A 69 -1.32 2.65 -4.62
CA ALA A 69 -0.92 4.04 -4.38
C ALA A 69 -1.77 5.03 -5.20
N ALA A 70 -2.00 4.73 -6.47
CA ALA A 70 -2.85 5.54 -7.35
C ALA A 70 -4.29 5.60 -6.82
N LEU A 71 -4.85 4.46 -6.39
CA LEU A 71 -6.18 4.41 -5.80
C LEU A 71 -6.24 5.22 -4.51
N GLY A 72 -5.27 5.06 -3.61
CA GLY A 72 -5.17 5.86 -2.38
C GLY A 72 -5.16 7.36 -2.68
N TYR A 73 -4.34 7.79 -3.64
CA TYR A 73 -4.29 9.18 -4.10
C TYR A 73 -5.62 9.68 -4.65
N LEU A 74 -6.26 8.91 -5.53
CA LEU A 74 -7.54 9.29 -6.13
C LEU A 74 -8.64 9.38 -5.08
N LEU A 75 -8.72 8.42 -4.17
CA LEU A 75 -9.70 8.42 -3.08
C LEU A 75 -9.49 9.65 -2.18
N HIS A 76 -8.24 9.94 -1.79
CA HIS A 76 -7.93 11.14 -1.01
C HIS A 76 -8.30 12.43 -1.74
N ARG A 77 -7.99 12.50 -3.04
CA ARG A 77 -8.18 13.71 -3.85
C ARG A 77 -9.65 14.00 -4.16
N PHE A 78 -10.45 12.98 -4.41
CA PHE A 78 -11.80 13.11 -4.96
C PHE A 78 -12.94 12.75 -3.99
N LEU A 79 -12.65 12.09 -2.87
CA LEU A 79 -13.64 11.79 -1.82
C LEU A 79 -13.31 12.52 -0.50
N PRO A 80 -13.44 13.86 -0.47
CA PRO A 80 -13.24 14.62 0.77
C PRO A 80 -14.21 14.23 1.90
N ARG A 81 -15.36 13.60 1.56
CA ARG A 81 -16.39 13.19 2.52
C ARG A 81 -16.01 12.00 3.41
N ALA A 82 -15.01 11.20 3.06
CA ALA A 82 -14.54 10.13 3.96
C ALA A 82 -13.86 10.65 5.23
N ASN A 83 -13.44 11.93 5.22
CA ASN A 83 -12.79 12.61 6.34
C ASN A 83 -13.70 13.67 7.00
N ALA A 84 -14.97 13.77 6.59
CA ALA A 84 -15.92 14.62 7.28
C ALA A 84 -16.29 13.95 8.62
N PRO A 85 -16.23 14.67 9.76
CA PRO A 85 -16.80 14.17 11.00
C PRO A 85 -18.26 13.77 10.75
N ALA A 86 -18.69 12.64 11.29
CA ALA A 86 -20.03 12.10 11.07
C ALA A 86 -21.16 12.98 11.65
N ASP A 87 -20.85 14.07 12.35
CA ASP A 87 -21.82 14.90 13.04
C ASP A 87 -21.64 16.38 12.72
N ALA A 88 -22.59 16.94 11.95
CA ALA A 88 -22.91 18.37 11.89
C ALA A 88 -24.43 18.53 11.85
#